data_AF-C6T1C3-F1
#
_entry.id   AF-C6T1C3-F1
#
_cell.length_a   1.000
_cell.length_b   1.000
_cell.length_c   1.000
_cell.angle_alpha   90.00
_cell.angle_beta   90.00
_cell.angle_gamma   90.00
#
_symmetry.space_group_name_H-M   'P 1'
#
loop_
_entity.id
_entity.type
_entity.pdbx_description
1 polymer ?
#
loop_
_entity_poly.entity_id
_entity_poly.type
_entity_poly.pdbx_seq_one_letter_code
_entity_poly.pdbx_strand_id
1 'polypeptide(L)' 'MANRHTIILMQASPNRATRTFMDFESITQAMGVMIIQVMLTCHMIDSGLSNEHFNI' A
#
# COMPACT_ATOMS: atom_id res chain seq x y z
N MET A 1 24.38 -4.55 8.85
CA MET A 1 23.07 -3.86 8.94
C MET A 1 22.14 -4.73 9.77
N ALA A 2 21.68 -4.26 10.93
CA ALA A 2 20.82 -5.03 11.82
C ALA A 2 19.43 -5.26 11.20
N ASN A 3 18.88 -6.47 11.36
CA ASN A 3 17.47 -6.76 11.18
C ASN A 3 16.66 -5.79 12.05
N ARG A 4 16.21 -4.69 11.44
CA ARG A 4 15.30 -3.75 12.07
C ARG A 4 13.90 -4.18 11.71
N HIS A 5 13.15 -4.57 12.74
CA HIS A 5 11.73 -4.82 12.60
C HIS A 5 11.08 -3.58 11.98
N THR A 6 10.37 -3.79 10.88
CA THR A 6 9.84 -2.74 10.01
C THR A 6 8.36 -2.99 9.82
N ILE A 7 7.55 -1.98 10.10
CA ILE A 7 6.10 -2.04 9.90
C ILE A 7 5.77 -1.10 8.75
N ILE A 8 5.06 -1.63 7.75
CA ILE A 8 4.52 -0.86 6.64
C ILE A 8 3.05 -0.59 6.93
N LEU A 9 2.65 0.68 6.80
CA LEU A 9 1.26 1.13 6.82
C LEU A 9 0.86 1.52 5.40
N MET A 10 -0.20 0.89 4.88
CA MET A 10 -0.66 1.08 3.51
C MET A 10 -2.11 1.54 3.50
N GLN A 11 -2.45 2.37 2.53
CA GLN A 11 -3.82 2.79 2.26
C GLN A 11 -3.99 2.89 0.74
N ALA A 12 -4.69 1.91 0.14
CA ALA A 12 -4.79 1.79 -1.31
C ALA A 12 -5.76 2.79 -1.95
N SER A 13 -6.71 3.33 -1.19
CA SER A 13 -7.63 4.38 -1.64
C SER A 13 -7.91 5.40 -0.53
N PRO A 14 -8.49 6.58 -0.81
CA PRO A 14 -8.81 7.57 0.22
C PRO A 14 -9.73 7.04 1.33
N ASN A 15 -10.43 5.91 1.07
CA ASN A 15 -11.28 5.26 2.04
C ASN A 15 -10.46 4.65 3.19
N ARG A 16 -10.76 5.08 4.42
CA ARG A 16 -10.11 4.59 5.65
C ARG A 16 -10.25 3.08 5.86
N ALA A 17 -11.28 2.44 5.29
CA ALA A 17 -11.46 0.98 5.36
C ALA A 17 -10.38 0.20 4.60
N THR A 18 -9.63 0.85 3.70
CA THR A 18 -8.54 0.20 2.93
C THR A 18 -7.18 0.26 3.62
N ARG A 19 -7.12 0.74 4.87
CA ARG A 19 -5.90 0.79 5.66
C ARG A 19 -5.50 -0.61 6.09
N THR A 20 -4.30 -1.02 5.73
CA THR A 20 -3.71 -2.30 6.12
C THR A 20 -2.32 -2.07 6.68
N PHE A 21 -1.84 -3.02 7.47
CA PHE A 21 -0.47 -3.04 7.97
C PHE A 21 0.18 -4.38 7.67
N MET A 22 1.49 -4.37 7.49
CA MET A 22 2.32 -5.56 7.36
C MET A 22 3.59 -5.38 8.15
N ASP A 23 4.00 -6.42 8.85
CA ASP A 23 5.21 -6.45 9.65
C ASP A 23 6.30 -7.27 8.96
N PHE A 24 7.55 -6.85 9.14
CA PHE A 24 8.72 -7.46 8.54
C PHE A 24 9.89 -7.47 9.52
N GLU A 25 10.72 -8.51 9.46
CA GLU A 25 11.93 -8.59 10.29
C GLU A 25 13.10 -7.75 9.75
N SER A 26 13.02 -7.32 8.48
CA SER A 26 14.05 -6.50 7.83
C SER A 26 13.49 -5.52 6.80
N ILE A 27 14.22 -4.42 6.59
CA ILE A 27 13.90 -3.39 5.59
C ILE A 27 13.92 -3.97 4.18
N THR A 28 14.88 -4.83 3.86
CA THR A 28 15.02 -5.42 2.52
C THR A 28 13.79 -6.27 2.16
N GLN A 29 13.29 -7.05 3.12
CA GLN A 29 12.07 -7.84 2.94
C GLN A 29 10.85 -6.91 2.74
N ALA A 30 10.74 -5.86 3.56
CA ALA A 30 9.67 -4.87 3.47
C ALA A 30 9.64 -4.16 2.10
N MET A 31 10.81 -3.76 1.59
CA MET A 31 10.94 -3.12 0.27
C MET A 31 10.54 -4.04 -0.88
N GLY A 32 10.90 -5.33 -0.81
CA GLY A 32 10.51 -6.31 -1.84
C GLY A 32 8.99 -6.43 -1.97
N VAL A 33 8.28 -6.52 -0.83
CA VAL A 33 6.81 -6.60 -0.82
C VAL A 33 6.19 -5.27 -1.26
N MET A 34 6.75 -4.13 -0.86
CA MET A 34 6.25 -2.81 -1.30
C MET A 34 6.27 -2.67 -2.83
N ILE A 35 7.34 -3.11 -3.50
CA ILE A 35 7.44 -3.01 -4.97
C ILE A 35 6.31 -3.80 -5.65
N ILE A 36 6.09 -5.04 -5.23
CA ILE A 36 5.04 -5.92 -5.78
C ILE A 36 3.65 -5.33 -5.47
N GLN A 37 3.46 -4.83 -4.25
CA GLN A 37 2.19 -4.27 -3.82
C GLN A 37 1.83 -2.97 -4.57
N VAL A 38 2.80 -2.07 -4.76
CA VAL A 38 2.61 -0.84 -5.55
C VAL A 38 2.17 -1.19 -6.97
N MET A 39 2.82 -2.17 -7.62
CA MET A 39 2.45 -2.61 -8.97
C MET A 39 1.01 -3.16 -9.03
N LEU A 40 0.59 -3.94 -8.03
CA LEU A 40 -0.77 -4.47 -7.97
C LEU A 40 -1.82 -3.37 -7.72
N THR A 41 -1.53 -2.41 -6.85
CA THR A 41 -2.44 -1.28 -6.60
C THR A 41 -2.52 -0.31 -7.77
N CYS A 42 -1.43 -0.04 -8.48
CA CYS A 42 -1.45 0.81 -9.69
C CYS A 42 -2.33 0.20 -10.78
N HIS A 43 -2.33 -1.14 -10.94
CA HIS A 43 -3.21 -1.84 -11.88
C HIS A 43 -4.70 -1.73 -11.47
N MET A 44 -5.01 -1.80 -10.17
CA MET A 44 -6.38 -1.71 -9.66
C MET A 44 -6.95 -0.30 -9.66
N ILE A 45 -6.12 0.75 -9.50
CA ILE A 45 -6.58 2.14 -9.50
C ILE A 45 -7.00 2.60 -10.91
N ASP A 46 -6.37 2.09 -11.97
CA ASP A 46 -6.77 2.37 -13.35
C ASP A 46 -8.16 1.79 -13.68
N SER A 47 -8.52 0.67 -13.02
CA SER A 47 -9.83 0.03 -13.18
C SER A 47 -10.94 0.65 -12.31
N GLY A 48 -10.58 1.49 -11.32
CA GLY A 48 -11.46 1.92 -10.23
C GLY A 48 -11.74 3.43 -10.14
N LEU A 49 -11.29 4.23 -11.11
CA LEU A 49 -11.61 5.67 -11.21
C LEU A 49 -12.79 5.96 -12.15
N SER A 50 -13.79 5.09 -12.12
CA SER A 50 -15.16 5.45 -12.47
C SER A 50 -15.93 5.42 -11.16
N ASN A 51 -16.17 6.60 -10.58
CA ASN A 51 -17.42 7.03 -9.97
C ASN A 51 -17.22 8.18 -8.95
N GLU A 52 -17.79 9.32 -9.34
CA GLU A 52 -18.42 10.33 -8.47
C GLU A 52 -17.51 11.42 -7.85
N HIS A 53 -17.35 12.49 -8.62
CA HIS A 53 -17.86 13.83 -8.25
C HIS A 53 -18.13 14.03 -6.74
N PHE A 54 -17.22 14.69 -6.00
CA PHE A 54 -17.59 15.34 -4.73
C PHE A 54 -16.73 16.59 -4.45
N ASN A 55 -17.21 17.70 -5.02
CA ASN A 55 -17.45 19.00 -4.37
C ASN A 55 -16.60 19.35 -3.12
N ILE A 56 -15.66 20.27 -3.31
CA ILE A 56 -15.64 21.59 -2.64
C ILE A 56 -15.20 22.66 -3.64
#